data_AF-A0A938BAA2-F1
#
_entry.id   AF-A0A938BAA2-F1
#
_cell.length_a   1.000
_cell.length_b   1.000
_cell.length_c   1.000
_cell.angle_alpha   90.00
_cell.angle_beta   90.00
_cell.angle_gamma   90.00
#
_symmetry.space_group_name_H-M   'P 1'
#
loop_
_entity.id
_entity.type
_entity.pdbx_description
1 polymer ?
#
loop_
_entity_poly.entity_id
_entity_poly.type
_entity_poly.pdbx_seq_one_letter_code
_entity_poly.pdbx_strand_id
1 'polypeptide(L)'
;MDEKDWSIAHEIAFELVDKGTDANEVANVYAFLRQHRNRDQFFILLNRLINSGRALVRSKRTLDYYRNIQDACNRHLKGISDTRRLAEILGWTVRLMRFYKFEPRDARNH
;
A
#
# COMPACT_ATOMS: atom_id res chain seq x y z
N MET A 1 -1.52 0.87 -17.72
CA MET A 1 -0.83 -0.03 -16.80
C MET A 1 -0.53 -1.31 -17.55
N ASP A 2 0.72 -1.78 -17.53
CA ASP A 2 1.11 -3.04 -18.15
C ASP A 2 0.78 -4.25 -17.23
N GLU A 3 0.92 -5.47 -17.75
CA GLU A 3 0.62 -6.71 -17.03
C GLU A 3 1.49 -6.88 -15.77
N LYS A 4 2.75 -6.42 -15.82
CA LYS A 4 3.67 -6.50 -14.69
C LYS A 4 3.24 -5.60 -13.54
N ASP A 5 2.89 -4.35 -13.83
CA ASP A 5 2.40 -3.40 -12.84
C ASP A 5 1.04 -3.82 -12.27
N TRP A 6 0.20 -4.43 -13.10
CA TRP A 6 -1.06 -5.02 -12.67
C TRP A 6 -0.85 -6.18 -11.69
N SER A 7 0.06 -7.11 -12.02
CA SER A 7 0.45 -8.22 -11.14
C SER A 7 1.02 -7.70 -9.81
N ILE A 8 1.88 -6.68 -9.83
CA ILE A 8 2.40 -6.05 -8.61
C ILE A 8 1.26 -5.46 -7.76
N ALA A 9 0.31 -4.75 -8.39
CA ALA A 9 -0.82 -4.17 -7.67
C ALA A 9 -1.68 -5.25 -6.99
N HIS A 10 -1.89 -6.37 -7.66
CA HIS A 10 -2.57 -7.56 -7.14
C HIS A 10 -1.83 -8.16 -5.93
N GLU A 11 -0.54 -8.44 -6.06
CA GLU A 11 0.28 -9.02 -4.99
C GLU A 11 0.28 -8.16 -3.73
N ILE A 12 0.47 -6.84 -3.88
CA ILE A 12 0.40 -5.91 -2.74
C ILE A 12 -1.01 -5.92 -2.12
N ALA A 13 -2.06 -5.86 -2.95
CA ALA A 13 -3.43 -5.83 -2.44
C ALA A 13 -3.79 -7.11 -1.67
N PHE A 14 -3.39 -8.28 -2.19
CA PHE A 14 -3.60 -9.55 -1.50
C PHE A 14 -2.82 -9.61 -0.18
N GLU A 15 -1.53 -9.28 -0.20
CA GLU A 15 -0.70 -9.29 1.01
C GLU A 15 -1.28 -8.37 2.10
N LEU A 16 -1.76 -7.18 1.73
CA LEU A 16 -2.31 -6.24 2.69
C LEU A 16 -3.68 -6.67 3.23
N VAL A 17 -4.54 -7.26 2.39
CA VAL A 17 -5.85 -7.79 2.80
C VAL A 17 -5.69 -9.01 3.71
N ASP A 18 -4.80 -9.94 3.37
CA ASP A 18 -4.48 -11.13 4.16
C ASP A 18 -4.00 -10.75 5.58
N LYS A 19 -3.19 -9.69 5.66
CA LYS A 19 -2.74 -9.11 6.94
C LYS A 19 -3.79 -8.25 7.66
N GLY A 20 -5.01 -8.14 7.13
CA GLY A 20 -6.09 -7.33 7.70
C GLY A 20 -5.81 -5.82 7.72
N THR A 21 -4.95 -5.33 6.82
CA THR A 21 -4.58 -3.91 6.71
C THR A 21 -5.75 -3.09 6.21
N ASP A 22 -6.04 -1.96 6.86
CA ASP A 22 -7.12 -1.08 6.44
C ASP A 22 -6.76 -0.35 5.13
N ALA A 23 -7.59 -0.55 4.10
CA ALA A 23 -7.46 0.12 2.80
C ALA A 23 -7.51 1.65 2.90
N ASN A 24 -8.11 2.22 3.94
CA ASN A 24 -8.09 3.66 4.19
C ASN A 24 -6.69 4.17 4.56
N GLU A 25 -5.89 3.39 5.29
CA GLU A 25 -4.52 3.78 5.60
C GLU A 25 -3.61 3.70 4.37
N VAL A 26 -3.87 2.75 3.47
CA VAL A 26 -3.21 2.68 2.17
C VAL A 26 -3.61 3.88 1.30
N ALA A 27 -4.88 4.27 1.33
CA ALA A 27 -5.37 5.45 0.61
C ALA A 27 -4.73 6.76 1.12
N ASN A 28 -4.46 6.87 2.43
CA ASN A 28 -3.77 8.02 3.01
C ASN A 28 -2.34 8.17 2.47
N VAL A 29 -1.55 7.09 2.47
CA VAL A 29 -0.16 7.14 1.95
C VAL A 29 -0.13 7.32 0.43
N TYR A 30 -1.14 6.80 -0.28
CA TYR A 30 -1.34 7.05 -1.71
C TYR A 30 -1.64 8.52 -2.00
N ALA A 31 -2.51 9.16 -1.20
CA ALA A 31 -2.82 10.57 -1.35
C ALA A 31 -1.56 11.44 -1.20
N PHE A 32 -0.71 11.12 -0.22
CA PHE A 32 0.59 11.78 -0.06
C PHE A 32 1.47 11.60 -1.31
N LEU A 33 1.62 10.37 -1.82
CA LEU A 33 2.41 10.11 -3.02
C LEU A 33 1.90 10.90 -4.23
N ARG A 34 0.58 10.99 -4.41
CA ARG A 34 -0.02 11.80 -5.48
C ARG A 34 0.23 13.30 -5.34
N GLN A 35 0.16 13.81 -4.11
CA GLN A 35 0.34 15.23 -3.82
C GLN A 35 1.79 15.66 -4.03
N HIS A 36 2.74 14.89 -3.50
CA HIS A 36 4.15 15.25 -3.51
C HIS A 36 4.88 14.80 -4.78
N ARG A 37 4.36 13.78 -5.47
CA ARG A 37 4.96 13.21 -6.70
C ARG A 37 6.46 12.93 -6.57
N ASN A 38 6.87 12.50 -5.38
CA ASN A 38 8.26 12.19 -5.07
C ASN A 38 8.36 10.84 -4.36
N ARG A 39 8.99 9.86 -5.01
CA ARG A 39 9.23 8.51 -4.50
C ARG A 39 10.00 8.52 -3.17
N ASP A 40 11.07 9.30 -3.08
CA ASP A 40 11.94 9.25 -1.91
C ASP A 40 11.23 9.86 -0.69
N GLN A 41 10.50 10.95 -0.88
CA GLN A 41 9.63 11.51 0.16
C GLN A 41 8.54 10.53 0.60
N PHE A 42 8.00 9.72 -0.30
CA PHE A 42 7.04 8.68 0.05
C PHE A 42 7.66 7.60 0.95
N PHE A 43 8.83 7.06 0.60
CA PHE A 43 9.50 6.07 1.47
C PHE A 43 9.99 6.68 2.80
N ILE A 44 10.39 7.95 2.80
CA ILE A 44 10.68 8.71 4.03
C ILE A 44 9.43 8.83 4.90
N LEU A 45 8.26 9.13 4.32
CA LEU A 45 6.99 9.17 5.04
C LEU A 45 6.69 7.81 5.69
N LEU A 46 6.79 6.70 4.94
CA LEU A 46 6.52 5.36 5.49
C LEU A 46 7.40 5.06 6.70
N ASN A 47 8.69 5.39 6.63
CA ASN A 47 9.61 5.28 7.77
C ASN A 47 9.19 6.19 8.94
N ARG A 48 8.78 7.43 8.68
CA ARG A 48 8.31 8.37 9.71
C ARG A 48 7.04 7.87 10.39
N LEU A 49 6.09 7.30 9.67
CA LEU A 49 4.83 6.79 10.25
C LEU A 49 5.09 5.66 11.25
N ILE A 50 6.10 4.82 11.00
CA ILE A 50 6.48 3.73 11.91
C ILE A 50 7.28 4.24 13.12
N ASN A 51 8.18 5.19 12.91
CA ASN A 51 9.07 5.69 13.96
C ASN A 51 8.40 6.74 14.87
N SER A 52 7.66 7.67 14.29
CA SER A 52 6.92 8.73 15.00
C SER A 52 5.53 8.27 15.47
N GLY A 53 5.04 7.14 14.96
CA GLY A 53 3.73 6.60 15.30
C GLY A 53 3.55 6.25 16.78
N ARG A 54 4.63 5.99 17.52
CA ARG A 54 4.56 5.78 18.98
C ARG A 54 3.97 6.96 19.75
N ALA A 55 4.06 8.19 19.22
CA ALA A 55 3.57 9.41 19.89
C ALA A 55 2.21 9.91 19.34
N LEU A 56 1.88 9.60 18.08
CA LEU A 56 0.71 10.17 17.37
C LEU A 56 -0.40 9.16 17.06
N VAL A 57 -0.11 7.86 17.13
CA VAL A 57 -1.05 6.83 16.71
C VAL A 57 -1.90 6.37 17.89
N ARG A 58 -3.20 6.62 17.80
CA ARG A 58 -4.21 6.32 18.83
C ARG A 58 -4.32 4.83 19.21
N SER A 59 -3.74 3.91 18.44
CA SER A 59 -3.77 2.47 18.76
C SER A 59 -2.56 1.71 18.19
N LYS A 60 -2.13 0.63 18.88
CA LYS A 60 -1.09 -0.28 18.38
C LYS A 60 -1.43 -0.87 16.99
N ARG A 61 -2.72 -1.04 16.69
CA ARG A 61 -3.23 -1.62 15.44
C ARG A 61 -2.91 -0.78 14.21
N THR A 62 -3.03 0.54 14.30
CA THR A 62 -2.70 1.44 13.19
C THR A 62 -1.19 1.46 12.89
N LEU A 63 -0.34 1.25 13.90
CA LEU A 63 1.11 1.11 13.69
C LEU A 63 1.43 -0.17 12.89
N ASP A 64 0.73 -1.28 13.18
CA ASP A 64 0.92 -2.54 12.46
C ASP A 64 0.49 -2.42 10.99
N TYR A 65 -0.56 -1.65 10.69
CA TYR A 65 -0.94 -1.33 9.31
C TYR A 65 0.19 -0.60 8.56
N TYR A 66 0.82 0.41 9.16
CA TYR A 66 1.92 1.12 8.50
C TYR A 66 3.16 0.25 8.31
N ARG A 67 3.44 -0.69 9.22
CA ARG A 67 4.49 -1.70 9.04
C ARG A 67 4.19 -2.60 7.83
N ASN A 68 2.97 -3.14 7.76
CA ASN A 68 2.54 -3.97 6.64
C ASN A 68 2.65 -3.22 5.30
N ILE A 69 2.20 -1.96 5.28
CA ILE A 69 2.30 -1.08 4.10
C ILE A 69 3.75 -0.87 3.70
N GLN A 70 4.62 -0.54 4.66
CA GLN A 70 6.04 -0.34 4.38
C GLN A 70 6.69 -1.60 3.82
N ASP A 71 6.45 -2.75 4.44
CA ASP A 71 7.05 -4.02 4.03
C ASP A 71 6.64 -4.39 2.61
N ALA A 72 5.35 -4.29 2.30
CA ALA A 72 4.83 -4.56 0.96
C ALA A 72 5.40 -3.56 -0.07
N CYS A 73 5.39 -2.25 0.23
CA CYS A 73 5.94 -1.24 -0.67
C CYS A 73 7.46 -1.39 -0.87
N ASN A 74 8.21 -1.73 0.17
CA ASN A 74 9.65 -1.96 0.06
C ASN A 74 9.97 -3.19 -0.79
N ARG A 75 9.20 -4.27 -0.63
CA ARG A 75 9.38 -5.52 -1.38
C ARG A 75 9.07 -5.34 -2.86
N HIS A 76 7.95 -4.68 -3.17
CA HIS A 76 7.40 -4.65 -4.52
C HIS A 76 7.71 -3.38 -5.31
N LEU A 77 7.84 -2.22 -4.64
CA LEU A 77 7.93 -0.92 -5.30
C LEU A 77 9.32 -0.26 -5.19
N LYS A 78 10.21 -0.73 -4.31
CA LYS A 78 11.52 -0.09 -4.09
C LYS A 78 12.40 -0.09 -5.34
N GLY A 79 12.27 -1.07 -6.22
CA GLY A 79 13.00 -1.13 -7.50
C GLY A 79 12.47 -0.17 -8.57
N ILE A 80 11.31 0.45 -8.38
CA ILE A 80 10.69 1.35 -9.36
C ILE A 80 11.17 2.77 -9.07
N SER A 81 11.85 3.41 -10.02
CA SER A 81 12.29 4.80 -9.92
C SER A 81 11.23 5.81 -10.36
N ASP A 82 10.39 5.44 -11.33
CA ASP A 82 9.32 6.28 -11.84
C ASP A 82 8.21 6.46 -10.78
N THR A 83 8.10 7.69 -10.29
CA THR A 83 7.11 8.05 -9.28
C THR A 83 5.67 7.98 -9.80
N ARG A 84 5.44 8.28 -11.08
CA ARG A 84 4.11 8.17 -11.69
C ARG A 84 3.67 6.71 -11.72
N ARG A 85 4.57 5.82 -12.17
CA ARG A 85 4.34 4.37 -12.16
C ARG A 85 4.02 3.84 -10.76
N LEU A 86 4.79 4.26 -9.76
CA LEU A 86 4.54 3.96 -8.35
C LEU A 86 3.13 4.38 -7.90
N ALA A 87 2.71 5.59 -8.26
CA ALA A 87 1.38 6.10 -7.92
C ALA A 87 0.27 5.34 -8.65
N GLU A 88 0.48 4.95 -9.91
CA GLU A 88 -0.49 4.15 -10.68
C GLU A 88 -0.69 2.78 -10.01
N ILE A 89 0.39 2.07 -9.67
CA ILE A 89 0.34 0.77 -8.98
C ILE A 89 -0.41 0.89 -7.65
N LEU A 90 0.01 1.82 -6.78
CA LEU A 90 -0.59 1.97 -5.45
C LEU A 90 -2.06 2.42 -5.53
N GLY A 91 -2.41 3.21 -6.55
CA GLY A 91 -3.80 3.58 -6.81
C GLY A 91 -4.68 2.38 -7.17
N TRP A 92 -4.15 1.41 -7.91
CA TRP A 92 -4.85 0.15 -8.18
C TRP A 92 -4.88 -0.79 -6.99
N THR A 93 -3.80 -0.86 -6.20
CA THR A 93 -3.78 -1.59 -4.93
C THR A 93 -4.96 -1.18 -4.03
N VAL A 94 -5.21 0.12 -3.84
CA VAL A 94 -6.34 0.60 -3.01
C VAL A 94 -7.69 0.13 -3.54
N ARG A 95 -7.88 0.12 -4.87
CA ARG A 95 -9.12 -0.35 -5.50
C ARG A 95 -9.30 -1.85 -5.32
N LEU A 96 -8.24 -2.63 -5.53
CA LEU A 96 -8.22 -4.08 -5.39
C LEU A 96 -8.46 -4.51 -3.94
N MET A 97 -7.85 -3.84 -2.95
CA MET A 97 -8.10 -4.13 -1.54
C MET A 97 -9.58 -3.97 -1.17
N ARG A 98 -10.23 -2.91 -1.69
CA ARG A 98 -11.67 -2.70 -1.48
C ARG A 98 -12.49 -3.79 -2.15
N PHE A 99 -12.12 -4.22 -3.35
CA PHE A 99 -12.78 -5.31 -4.05
C PHE A 99 -12.65 -6.65 -3.29
N TYR A 100 -11.44 -6.99 -2.82
CA TYR A 100 -11.14 -8.25 -2.13
C TYR A 100 -11.78 -8.36 -0.75
N LYS A 101 -12.10 -7.23 -0.12
CA LYS A 101 -12.85 -7.20 1.12
C LYS A 101 -14.28 -7.77 0.95
N PHE A 102 -14.87 -7.64 -0.24
CA PHE A 102 -16.22 -8.14 -0.53
C PHE A 102 -16.22 -9.50 -1.25
N GLU A 103 -15.12 -9.83 -1.93
CA GLU A 103 -14.95 -11.09 -2.64
C GLU A 103 -13.68 -11.80 -2.14
N PRO A 104 -13.79 -12.58 -1.04
CA PRO A 104 -12.68 -13.35 -0.50
C PRO A 104 -12.12 -14.32 -1.55
N ARG A 105 -10.85 -14.67 -1.36
CA ARG A 105 -9.97 -15.43 -2.28
C ARG A 105 -10.58 -16.70 -2.91
N ASP A 106 -11.59 -17.30 -2.31
CA ASP A 106 -12.23 -18.54 -2.78
C ASP A 106 -13.17 -18.37 -3.99
N ALA A 107 -13.54 -17.14 -4.36
CA ALA A 107 -14.46 -16.90 -5.48
C ALA A 107 -13.81 -16.95 -6.88
N ARG A 108 -12.48 -17.16 -6.99
CA ARG A 108 -11.74 -17.06 -8.27
C ARG A 108 -11.18 -18.37 -8.84
N ASN A 109 -11.66 -19.50 -8.33
CA ASN A 109 -11.44 -20.81 -8.96
C ASN A 109 -12.65 -21.23 -9.82
N HIS A 110 -13.18 -20.33 -10.65
CA HIS A 110 -14.15 -20.65 -11.71
C HIS A 110 -13.90 -19.82 -12.96
#